data_AF-A0A971J858-F1
#
_entry.id   AF-A0A971J858-F1
#
_cell.length_a   1.000
_cell.length_b   1.000
_cell.length_c   1.000
_cell.angle_alpha   90.00
_cell.angle_beta   90.00
_cell.angle_gamma   90.00
#
_symmetry.space_group_name_H-M   'P 1'
#
loop_
_entity.id
_entity.type
_entity.pdbx_description
1 polymer ?
#
loop_
_entity_poly.entity_id
_entity_poly.type
_entity_poly.pdbx_seq_one_letter_code
_entity_poly.pdbx_strand_id
1 'polypeptide(L)' 'MKASNFLFFRAILIAAIYIFLVSWLLMWLWNITITRIFNIRPITYWEAFRLLIIASILFGTKISSI' A
#
# COMPACT_ATOMS: atom_id res chain seq x y z
N MET A 1 -7.86 -31.02 -6.60
CA MET A 1 -6.91 -29.88 -6.52
C MET A 1 -6.03 -30.07 -5.30
N LYS A 2 -4.70 -30.03 -5.42
CA LYS A 2 -3.79 -30.24 -4.27
C LYS A 2 -3.98 -29.14 -3.22
N ALA A 3 -3.92 -29.49 -1.94
CA ALA A 3 -4.06 -28.56 -0.81
C ALA A 3 -3.09 -27.36 -0.86
N SER A 4 -1.92 -27.54 -1.49
CA SER A 4 -0.94 -26.46 -1.74
C SER A 4 -1.49 -25.31 -2.57
N ASN A 5 -2.33 -25.60 -3.58
CA ASN A 5 -2.84 -24.57 -4.49
C ASN A 5 -3.90 -23.70 -3.79
N PHE A 6 -4.63 -24.28 -2.84
CA PHE A 6 -5.61 -23.59 -2.03
C PHE A 6 -4.96 -22.60 -1.05
N LEU A 7 -3.85 -23.00 -0.42
CA LEU A 7 -3.08 -22.12 0.47
C LEU A 7 -2.47 -20.93 -0.29
N PHE A 8 -1.93 -21.18 -1.48
CA PHE A 8 -1.37 -20.13 -2.34
C PHE A 8 -2.42 -19.08 -2.75
N PHE A 9 -3.60 -19.52 -3.17
CA PHE A 9 -4.68 -18.61 -3.54
C PHE A 9 -5.15 -17.74 -2.35
N ARG A 10 -5.24 -18.33 -1.16
CA ARG A 10 -5.59 -17.58 0.07
C ARG A 10 -4.53 -16.54 0.42
N ALA A 11 -3.25 -16.87 0.28
CA ALA A 11 -2.16 -15.93 0.56
C ALA A 11 -2.21 -14.70 -0.36
N ILE A 12 -2.44 -14.90 -1.66
CA ILE A 12 -2.61 -13.81 -2.63
C ILE A 12 -3.81 -12.93 -2.29
N LEU A 13 -4.95 -13.55 -1.93
CA LEU A 13 -6.15 -12.82 -1.59
C LEU A 13 -5.94 -11.94 -0.35
N ILE A 14 -5.28 -12.47 0.69
CA ILE A 14 -4.94 -11.72 1.90
C ILE A 14 -3.99 -10.57 1.57
N ALA A 15 -2.95 -10.82 0.77
CA ALA A 15 -2.00 -9.78 0.36
C ALA A 15 -2.67 -8.66 -0.44
N ALA A 16 -3.59 -9.01 -1.33
CA ALA A 16 -4.39 -8.03 -2.07
C ALA A 16 -5.24 -7.18 -1.11
N ILE A 17 -6.03 -7.80 -0.23
CA ILE A 17 -6.86 -7.06 0.75
C ILE A 17 -6.00 -6.13 1.60
N TYR A 18 -4.83 -6.61 2.04
CA TYR A 18 -3.90 -5.81 2.81
C TYR A 18 -3.44 -4.56 2.06
N ILE A 19 -3.02 -4.68 0.80
CA ILE A 19 -2.56 -3.50 0.03
C ILE A 19 -3.69 -2.51 -0.23
N PHE A 20 -4.92 -2.98 -0.48
CA PHE A 20 -6.08 -2.11 -0.65
C PHE A 20 -6.40 -1.35 0.65
N LEU A 21 -6.33 -2.03 1.80
CA LEU A 21 -6.58 -1.44 3.12
C LEU A 21 -5.52 -0.41 3.50
N VAL A 22 -4.24 -0.71 3.26
CA VAL A 22 -3.12 0.23 3.52
C VAL A 22 -3.23 1.46 2.61
N SER A 23 -3.64 1.29 1.35
CA SER A 23 -3.88 2.41 0.42
C SER A 23 -5.00 3.34 0.90
N TRP A 24 -6.10 2.76 1.41
CA TRP A 24 -7.20 3.52 1.99
C TRP A 24 -6.75 4.31 3.23
N LEU A 25 -6.02 3.65 4.12
CA LEU A 25 -5.48 4.27 5.33
C LEU A 25 -4.52 5.41 5.00
N LEU A 26 -3.63 5.22 4.02
CA LEU A 26 -2.71 6.26 3.57
C LEU A 26 -3.47 7.47 3.01
N MET A 27 -4.47 7.25 2.14
CA MET A 27 -5.31 8.34 1.61
C MET A 27 -5.95 9.14 2.75
N TRP A 28 -6.55 8.44 3.71
CA TRP A 28 -7.23 9.09 4.84
C TRP A 28 -6.25 9.91 5.68
N LEU A 29 -5.12 9.34 6.10
CA LEU A 29 -4.11 10.05 6.87
C LEU A 29 -3.51 11.24 6.12
N TRP A 30 -3.24 11.08 4.82
CA TRP A 30 -2.66 12.13 4.00
C TRP A 30 -3.59 13.33 3.89
N ASN A 31 -4.89 13.09 3.65
CA ASN A 31 -5.88 14.14 3.48
C ASN A 31 -6.19 14.90 4.77
N ILE A 32 -6.12 14.27 5.94
CA ILE A 32 -6.34 14.97 7.22
C ILE A 32 -5.09 15.68 7.73
N THR A 33 -3.89 15.18 7.38
CA THR A 33 -2.62 15.64 7.95
C THR A 33 -1.85 16.51 6.97
N ILE A 34 -1.42 15.94 5.83
CA ILE A 34 -0.53 16.61 4.89
C ILE A 34 -1.27 17.72 4.15
N THR A 35 -2.46 17.43 3.61
CA THR A 35 -3.30 18.43 2.94
C THR A 35 -3.59 19.61 3.86
N ARG A 36 -3.85 19.36 5.15
CA ARG A 36 -4.16 20.41 6.14
C ARG A 36 -2.93 21.21 6.57
N ILE A 37 -1.79 20.57 6.83
CA ILE A 37 -0.57 21.22 7.31
C ILE A 37 0.09 22.04 6.18
N PHE A 38 0.16 21.47 4.98
CA PHE A 38 0.85 22.08 3.85
C PHE A 38 -0.08 22.86 2.90
N ASN A 39 -1.39 22.88 3.18
CA ASN A 39 -2.41 23.52 2.36
C ASN A 39 -2.34 23.10 0.87
N ILE A 40 -2.09 21.81 0.62
CA ILE A 40 -2.03 21.22 -0.72
C ILE A 40 -3.33 20.48 -1.05
N ARG A 41 -3.56 20.18 -2.34
CA ARG A 41 -4.76 19.44 -2.77
C ARG A 41 -4.86 18.05 -2.10
N PRO A 42 -6.07 17.56 -1.78
CA PRO A 42 -6.27 16.20 -1.31
C PRO A 42 -5.95 15.18 -2.42
N ILE A 43 -5.55 13.98 -2.01
CA ILE A 43 -5.28 12.87 -2.91
C ILE A 43 -6.47 11.90 -2.93
N THR A 44 -6.70 11.30 -4.09
CA THR A 44 -7.66 10.23 -4.32
C THR A 44 -7.08 8.87 -3.97
N TYR A 45 -7.95 7.87 -3.89
CA TYR A 45 -7.54 6.48 -3.60
C TYR A 45 -6.43 5.97 -4.55
N TRP A 46 -6.58 6.22 -5.85
CA TRP A 46 -5.61 5.80 -6.86
C TRP A 46 -4.29 6.57 -6.80
N GLU A 47 -4.29 7.81 -6.31
CA GLU A 47 -3.06 8.55 -6.04
C GLU A 47 -2.32 7.96 -4.82
N ALA A 48 -3.03 7.65 -3.73
CA ALA A 48 -2.46 6.98 -2.57
C ALA A 48 -1.88 5.60 -2.91
N PHE A 49 -2.58 4.80 -3.72
CA PHE A 49 -2.09 3.51 -4.19
C PHE A 49 -0.77 3.64 -4.98
N ARG A 50 -0.71 4.58 -5.94
CA ARG A 50 0.53 4.85 -6.70
C ARG A 50 1.67 5.33 -5.80
N LEU A 51 1.36 6.15 -4.79
CA LEU A 51 2.34 6.59 -3.79
C LEU A 51 2.91 5.42 -2.98
N LEU A 52 2.09 4.42 -2.61
CA LEU A 52 2.60 3.21 -1.95
C LEU A 52 3.52 2.39 -2.86
N ILE A 53 3.22 2.29 -4.15
CA ILE A 53 4.12 1.62 -5.11
C ILE A 53 5.45 2.37 -5.18
N ILE A 54 5.42 3.70 -5.32
CA ILE A 54 6.62 4.53 -5.36
C ILE A 54 7.42 4.36 -4.06
N ALA A 55 6.76 4.41 -2.89
CA ALA A 55 7.42 4.19 -1.60
C ALA A 55 8.03 2.80 -1.50
N SER A 56 7.36 1.77 -2.03
CA SER A 56 7.90 0.40 -2.06
C SER A 56 9.13 0.28 -2.95
N ILE A 57 9.18 0.99 -4.08
CA ILE A 57 10.36 1.01 -4.95
C ILE A 57 11.53 1.74 -4.26
N LEU A 58 11.24 2.90 -3.63
CA LEU A 58 12.28 3.74 -3.00
C LEU A 58 12.81 3.15 -1.68
N PHE A 59 11.95 2.56 -0.87
CA PHE A 59 12.26 2.13 0.50
C PHE A 59 12.12 0.61 0.73
N GLY A 60 11.52 -0.13 -0.21
CA GLY A 60 11.31 -1.58 -0.07
C GLY A 60 12.55 -2.42 -0.30
N THR A 61 13.63 -1.84 -0.83
CA THR A 61 14.91 -2.54 -0.97
C THR A 61 15.71 -2.44 0.33
N LYS A 62 15.41 -3.29 1.32
CA LYS A 62 16.43 -3.66 2.31
C LYS A 62 17.46 -4.54 1.60
N ILE A 63 18.57 -3.94 1.18
CA ILE A 63 19.81 -4.68 0.88
C ILE A 63 20.34 -5.17 2.22
N SER A 64 19.92 -6.37 2.61
CA SER A 64 20.55 -7.14 3.69
C SER A 64 21.79 -7.82 3.11
N SER A 65 22.85 -7.03 2.91
CA SER A 65 24.21 -7.53 2.83
C SER A 65 25.16 -6.37 3.14
N ILE A 66 25.52 -6.24 4.42
CA ILE A 66 26.86 -5.98 4.99
C ILE A 66 26.70 -6.07 6.51
#